data_AF-D8RE34-F1
#
_entry.id   AF-D8RE34-F1
#
_cell.length_a   1.000
_cell.length_b   1.000
_cell.length_c   1.000
_cell.angle_alpha   90.00
_cell.angle_beta   90.00
_cell.angle_gamma   90.00
#
_symmetry.space_group_name_H-M   'P 1'
#
loop_
_entity.id
_entity.type
_entity.pdbx_description
1 polymer ?
#
loop_
_entity_poly.entity_id
_entity_poly.type
_entity_poly.pdbx_seq_one_letter_code
_entity_poly.pdbx_strand_id
1 'polypeptide(L)'
;KTLLKLATSRIKLLRNKRDIQVKQMRRDIAQMLGTGQEPSARIRVEHVIREQNIMDAYDMVELFAELIVVRLPVIDGQKTCPADLKESIASLIFAAARCADLPELADIKSCFALKYGKEFVAAAAELRPTCGVSRRIIEKMSVRAPSGETKLKVLKEIATEYGVVWDPRDTEADLLSQPEDLLVSFTFTS
;
A
#
# COMPACT_ATOMS: atom_id res chain seq x y z
N LYS A 1 14.86 19.47 1.08
CA LYS A 1 15.94 18.46 1.17
C LYS A 1 15.92 17.68 2.48
N THR A 2 16.03 18.35 3.65
CA THR A 2 16.12 17.69 4.97
C THR A 2 14.93 16.75 5.24
N LEU A 3 13.70 17.23 5.05
CA LEU A 3 12.48 16.42 5.25
C LEU A 3 12.46 15.13 4.43
N LEU A 4 12.85 15.20 3.15
CA LEU A 4 12.89 14.02 2.26
C LEU A 4 13.90 12.96 2.76
N LYS A 5 15.06 13.40 3.25
CA LYS A 5 16.06 12.50 3.85
C LYS A 5 15.56 11.91 5.18
N LEU A 6 14.90 12.70 6.01
CA LEU A 6 14.31 12.21 7.26
C LEU A 6 13.21 11.17 7.01
N ALA A 7 12.33 11.41 6.03
CA ALA A 7 11.31 10.45 5.60
C ALA A 7 11.95 9.12 5.16
N THR A 8 13.01 9.19 4.33
CA THR A 8 13.77 8.02 3.87
C THR A 8 14.37 7.22 5.04
N SER A 9 15.02 7.91 5.99
CA SER A 9 15.57 7.26 7.19
C SER A 9 14.47 6.60 8.05
N ARG A 10 13.31 7.25 8.19
CA ARG A 10 12.19 6.69 8.96
C ARG A 10 11.58 5.47 8.27
N ILE A 11 11.44 5.51 6.95
CA ILE A 11 10.97 4.37 6.14
C ILE A 11 11.79 3.12 6.43
N LYS A 12 13.13 3.24 6.46
CA LYS A 12 14.02 2.11 6.77
C LYS A 12 13.72 1.49 8.14
N LEU A 13 13.51 2.32 9.15
CA LEU A 13 13.16 1.84 10.51
C LEU A 13 11.79 1.15 10.54
N LEU A 14 10.78 1.76 9.92
CA LEU A 14 9.42 1.21 9.88
C LEU A 14 9.38 -0.11 9.11
N ARG A 15 10.10 -0.19 7.99
CA ARG A 15 10.19 -1.40 7.18
C ARG A 15 10.86 -2.53 7.93
N ASN A 16 11.98 -2.28 8.62
CA ASN A 16 12.65 -3.30 9.44
C ASN A 16 11.71 -3.86 10.52
N LYS A 17 10.96 -2.99 11.19
CA LYS A 17 9.97 -3.41 12.20
C LYS A 17 8.85 -4.26 11.58
N ARG A 18 8.29 -3.82 10.45
CA ARG A 18 7.20 -4.54 9.76
C ARG A 18 7.67 -5.87 9.17
N ASP A 19 8.89 -5.96 8.65
CA ASP A 19 9.46 -7.21 8.12
C ASP A 19 9.54 -8.30 9.20
N ILE A 20 10.01 -7.94 10.41
CA ILE A 20 10.03 -8.86 11.56
C ILE A 20 8.60 -9.32 11.90
N GLN A 21 7.65 -8.39 11.95
CA GLN A 21 6.25 -8.72 12.23
C GLN A 21 5.69 -9.66 11.18
N VAL A 22 5.81 -9.32 9.89
CA VAL A 22 5.33 -10.13 8.76
C VAL A 22 5.91 -11.54 8.78
N LYS A 23 7.22 -11.69 9.02
CA LYS A 23 7.84 -13.02 9.16
C LYS A 23 7.21 -13.83 10.30
N GLN A 24 6.93 -13.21 11.44
CA GLN A 24 6.22 -13.88 12.53
C GLN A 24 4.80 -14.27 12.12
N MET A 25 4.03 -13.36 11.49
CA MET A 25 2.68 -13.65 11.04
C MET A 25 2.63 -14.81 10.04
N ARG A 26 3.60 -14.90 9.14
CA ARG A 26 3.71 -15.99 8.16
C ARG A 26 3.97 -17.34 8.86
N ARG A 27 4.83 -17.36 9.88
CA ARG A 27 5.03 -18.57 10.72
C ARG A 27 3.75 -18.97 11.45
N ASP A 28 3.04 -18.02 12.03
CA ASP A 28 1.77 -18.29 12.73
C ASP A 28 0.75 -18.91 11.75
N ILE A 29 0.65 -18.37 10.52
CA ILE A 29 -0.22 -18.92 9.47
C ILE A 29 0.19 -20.34 9.11
N ALA A 30 1.48 -20.61 8.92
CA ALA A 30 1.96 -21.96 8.64
C ALA A 30 1.53 -22.97 9.74
N GLN A 31 1.62 -22.58 11.01
CA GLN A 31 1.13 -23.39 12.13
C GLN A 31 -0.39 -23.59 12.10
N MET A 32 -1.16 -22.54 11.77
CA MET A 32 -2.62 -22.65 11.63
C MET A 32 -3.01 -23.63 10.52
N LEU A 33 -2.35 -23.55 9.37
CA LEU A 33 -2.57 -24.48 8.25
C LEU A 33 -2.24 -25.93 8.66
N GLY A 34 -1.12 -26.15 9.35
CA GLY A 34 -0.72 -27.48 9.82
C GLY A 34 -1.62 -28.08 10.90
N THR A 35 -2.41 -27.26 11.60
CA THR A 35 -3.35 -27.67 12.64
C THR A 35 -4.82 -27.62 12.20
N GLY A 36 -5.08 -27.35 10.92
CA GLY A 36 -6.44 -27.29 10.36
C GLY A 36 -7.24 -26.04 10.73
N GLN A 37 -6.61 -25.00 11.27
CA GLN A 37 -7.25 -23.72 11.64
C GLN A 37 -7.39 -22.78 10.43
N GLU A 38 -7.91 -23.30 9.32
CA GLU A 38 -7.97 -22.57 8.05
C GLU A 38 -8.77 -21.26 8.09
N PRO A 39 -9.94 -21.17 8.77
CA PRO A 39 -10.65 -19.90 8.88
C PRO A 39 -9.80 -18.78 9.51
N SER A 40 -9.00 -19.11 10.53
CA SER A 40 -8.08 -18.17 11.17
C SER A 40 -6.91 -17.80 10.24
N ALA A 41 -6.36 -18.77 9.50
CA ALA A 41 -5.32 -18.53 8.51
C ALA A 41 -5.79 -17.57 7.40
N ARG A 42 -7.03 -17.70 6.92
CA ARG A 42 -7.63 -16.82 5.89
C ARG A 42 -7.79 -15.36 6.35
N ILE A 43 -8.13 -15.14 7.62
CA ILE A 43 -8.19 -13.79 8.20
C ILE A 43 -6.77 -13.24 8.36
N ARG A 44 -5.84 -14.06 8.85
CA ARG A 44 -4.47 -13.66 9.14
C ARG A 44 -3.67 -13.33 7.89
N VAL A 45 -3.87 -14.07 6.78
CA VAL A 45 -3.17 -13.82 5.51
C VAL A 45 -3.56 -12.48 4.89
N GLU A 46 -4.81 -12.05 5.07
CA GLU A 46 -5.25 -10.72 4.64
C GLU A 46 -4.46 -9.62 5.34
N HIS A 47 -4.19 -9.78 6.65
CA HIS A 47 -3.33 -8.85 7.39
C HIS A 47 -1.89 -8.87 6.86
N VAL A 48 -1.32 -10.06 6.58
CA VAL A 48 0.01 -10.17 5.95
C VAL A 48 0.08 -9.40 4.63
N ILE A 49 -0.91 -9.56 3.76
CA ILE A 49 -0.96 -8.88 2.46
C ILE A 49 -1.00 -7.36 2.64
N ARG A 50 -1.82 -6.84 3.56
CA ARG A 50 -1.90 -5.40 3.85
C ARG A 50 -0.56 -4.86 4.33
N GLU A 51 0.11 -5.56 5.24
CA GLU A 51 1.42 -5.18 5.75
C GLU A 51 2.50 -5.19 4.65
N GLN A 52 2.48 -6.20 3.77
CA GLN A 52 3.36 -6.27 2.60
C GLN A 52 3.11 -5.09 1.63
N ASN A 53 1.84 -4.76 1.37
CA ASN A 53 1.47 -3.64 0.53
C ASN A 53 1.95 -2.29 1.11
N ILE A 54 1.91 -2.11 2.43
CA ILE A 54 2.46 -0.92 3.08
C ILE A 54 3.97 -0.84 2.88
N MET A 55 4.70 -1.96 3.02
CA MET A 55 6.14 -1.98 2.77
C MET A 55 6.47 -1.66 1.30
N ASP A 56 5.72 -2.22 0.34
CA ASP A 56 5.88 -1.89 -1.08
C ASP A 56 5.62 -0.39 -1.35
N ALA A 57 4.63 0.18 -0.67
CA ALA A 57 4.32 1.60 -0.77
C ALA A 57 5.44 2.48 -0.18
N TYR A 58 6.06 2.05 0.92
CA TYR A 58 7.22 2.74 1.49
C TYR A 58 8.44 2.72 0.57
N ASP A 59 8.72 1.59 -0.10
CA ASP A 59 9.81 1.50 -1.08
C ASP A 59 9.58 2.48 -2.25
N MET A 60 8.32 2.67 -2.67
CA MET A 60 7.97 3.69 -3.67
C MET A 60 8.16 5.11 -3.15
N VAL A 61 7.74 5.39 -1.92
CA VAL A 61 7.92 6.71 -1.29
C VAL A 61 9.41 7.04 -1.15
N GLU A 62 10.25 6.06 -0.77
CA GLU A 62 11.71 6.20 -0.71
C GLU A 62 12.28 6.55 -2.10
N LEU A 63 11.95 5.77 -3.13
CA LEU A 63 12.41 6.02 -4.49
C LEU A 63 12.02 7.42 -4.99
N PHE A 64 10.78 7.84 -4.76
CA PHE A 64 10.33 9.18 -5.13
C PHE A 64 11.04 10.28 -4.35
N ALA A 65 11.27 10.08 -3.05
CA ALA A 65 11.99 11.04 -2.23
C ALA A 65 13.46 11.20 -2.68
N GLU A 66 14.11 10.10 -3.05
CA GLU A 66 15.48 10.10 -3.60
C GLU A 66 15.57 10.77 -4.97
N LEU A 67 14.59 10.57 -5.85
CA LEU A 67 14.53 11.27 -7.13
C LEU A 67 14.36 12.79 -6.93
N ILE A 68 13.44 13.20 -6.06
CA ILE A 68 13.19 14.61 -5.74
C ILE A 68 14.43 15.24 -5.11
N VAL A 69 14.99 14.59 -4.09
CA VAL A 69 16.44 14.48 -3.82
C VAL A 69 17.39 15.21 -4.77
N VAL A 70 17.70 14.44 -5.81
CA VAL A 70 18.65 14.72 -6.87
C VAL A 70 18.18 15.89 -7.76
N ARG A 71 16.87 16.04 -7.94
CA ARG A 71 16.28 17.00 -8.89
C ARG A 71 15.84 18.31 -8.24
N LEU A 72 16.18 18.56 -6.98
CA LEU A 72 15.87 19.80 -6.26
C LEU A 72 16.28 21.07 -7.03
N PRO A 73 17.47 21.19 -7.67
CA PRO A 73 17.82 22.40 -8.42
C PRO A 73 16.84 22.72 -9.56
N VAL A 74 16.31 21.68 -10.21
CA VAL A 74 15.31 21.82 -11.28
C VAL A 74 13.97 22.29 -10.71
N ILE A 75 13.55 21.68 -9.59
CA ILE A 75 12.33 22.05 -8.85
C ILE A 75 12.42 23.52 -8.39
N ASP A 76 13.56 23.93 -7.85
CA ASP A 76 13.78 25.29 -7.34
C ASP A 76 13.72 26.33 -8.47
N GLY A 77 14.32 26.02 -9.64
CA GLY A 77 14.36 26.91 -10.80
C GLY A 77 13.04 27.05 -11.56
N GLN A 78 12.09 26.13 -11.41
CA GLN A 78 10.81 26.16 -12.15
C GLN A 78 9.65 26.64 -11.28
N LYS A 79 8.79 27.50 -11.86
CA LYS A 79 7.57 27.98 -11.19
C LYS A 79 6.44 26.93 -11.20
N THR A 80 6.40 26.09 -12.22
CA THR A 80 5.43 25.00 -12.38
C THR A 80 6.09 23.65 -12.11
N CYS A 81 5.28 22.65 -11.78
CA CYS A 81 5.78 21.30 -11.52
C CYS A 81 6.31 20.68 -12.84
N PRO A 82 7.60 20.28 -12.91
CA PRO A 82 8.16 19.64 -14.09
C PRO A 82 7.42 18.33 -14.42
N ALA A 83 7.14 18.10 -15.70
CA ALA A 83 6.34 16.93 -16.13
C ALA A 83 7.00 15.59 -15.75
N ASP A 84 8.33 15.51 -15.82
CA ASP A 84 9.14 14.35 -15.45
C ASP A 84 9.18 14.07 -13.94
N LEU A 85 8.82 15.06 -13.10
CA LEU A 85 8.79 14.93 -11.64
C LEU A 85 7.38 14.90 -11.06
N LYS A 86 6.37 15.17 -11.90
CA LYS A 86 4.98 15.26 -11.48
C LYS A 86 4.50 13.98 -10.80
N GLU A 87 4.88 12.81 -11.31
CA GLU A 87 4.48 11.53 -10.71
C GLU A 87 5.00 11.38 -9.29
N SER A 88 6.31 11.61 -9.09
CA SER A 88 6.94 11.46 -7.78
C SER A 88 6.40 12.45 -6.76
N ILE A 89 6.27 13.72 -7.16
CA ILE A 89 5.78 14.78 -6.27
C ILE A 89 4.31 14.55 -5.90
N ALA A 90 3.45 14.26 -6.89
CA ALA A 90 2.04 13.97 -6.64
C ALA A 90 1.86 12.72 -5.77
N SER A 91 2.67 11.68 -6.00
CA SER A 91 2.62 10.45 -5.20
C SER A 91 3.03 10.66 -3.74
N LEU A 92 4.05 11.49 -3.45
CA LEU A 92 4.39 11.85 -2.07
C LEU A 92 3.26 12.65 -1.39
N ILE A 93 2.63 13.58 -2.11
CA ILE A 93 1.49 14.35 -1.59
C ILE A 93 0.32 13.43 -1.26
N PHE A 94 0.01 12.47 -2.15
CA PHE A 94 -1.03 11.48 -1.95
C PHE A 94 -0.77 10.59 -0.74
N ALA A 95 0.48 10.16 -0.57
CA ALA A 95 0.94 9.35 0.56
C ALA A 95 0.83 10.08 1.91
N ALA A 96 1.02 11.41 1.94
CA ALA A 96 0.99 12.19 3.17
C ALA A 96 -0.32 12.05 3.98
N ALA A 97 -1.46 11.85 3.31
CA ALA A 97 -2.75 11.66 4.00
C ALA A 97 -2.98 10.21 4.47
N ARG A 98 -2.16 9.26 4.03
CA ARG A 98 -2.36 7.81 4.21
C ARG A 98 -1.28 7.14 5.05
N CYS A 99 -0.16 7.82 5.27
CA CYS A 99 0.97 7.31 6.06
C CYS A 99 1.17 8.13 7.33
N ALA A 100 0.35 7.89 8.36
CA ALA A 100 0.48 8.56 9.66
C ALA A 100 1.83 8.30 10.35
N ASP A 101 2.45 7.14 10.09
CA ASP A 101 3.78 6.79 10.59
C ASP A 101 4.92 7.63 9.94
N LEU A 102 4.62 8.41 8.90
CA LEU A 102 5.57 9.25 8.16
C LEU A 102 5.16 10.74 8.22
N PRO A 103 5.23 11.39 9.39
CA PRO A 103 4.79 12.79 9.54
C PRO A 103 5.57 13.78 8.68
N GLU A 104 6.81 13.49 8.26
CA GLU A 104 7.56 14.36 7.32
C GLU A 104 6.79 14.59 6.01
N LEU A 105 5.96 13.64 5.58
CA LEU A 105 5.21 13.77 4.34
C LEU A 105 4.19 14.92 4.42
N ALA A 106 3.66 15.24 5.61
CA ALA A 106 2.78 16.38 5.81
C ALA A 106 3.52 17.71 5.61
N ASP A 107 4.76 17.81 6.10
CA ASP A 107 5.61 18.98 5.91
C ASP A 107 6.06 19.10 4.44
N ILE A 108 6.43 17.98 3.81
CA ILE A 108 6.77 17.93 2.38
C ILE A 108 5.60 18.40 1.52
N LYS A 109 4.37 17.93 1.83
CA LYS A 109 3.14 18.39 1.18
C LYS A 109 2.97 19.90 1.34
N SER A 110 3.23 20.44 2.53
CA SER A 110 3.14 21.89 2.79
C SER A 110 4.17 22.69 1.99
N CYS A 111 5.41 22.18 1.86
CA CYS A 111 6.41 22.79 0.98
C CYS A 111 5.94 22.85 -0.49
N PHE A 112 5.35 21.76 -1.01
CA PHE A 112 4.82 21.74 -2.37
C PHE A 112 3.56 22.60 -2.55
N ALA A 113 2.75 22.78 -1.49
CA ALA A 113 1.64 23.72 -1.52
C ALA A 113 2.13 25.18 -1.65
N LEU A 114 3.21 25.54 -0.97
CA LEU A 114 3.85 26.86 -1.11
C LEU A 114 4.48 27.06 -2.49
N LYS A 115 5.08 26.00 -3.05
CA LYS A 115 5.80 26.07 -4.32
C LYS A 115 4.88 26.05 -5.56
N TYR A 116 3.86 25.18 -5.57
CA TYR A 116 3.01 24.93 -6.74
C TYR A 116 1.52 25.24 -6.51
N GLY A 117 1.15 25.70 -5.31
CA GLY A 117 -0.21 26.09 -4.97
C GLY A 117 -1.04 24.97 -4.34
N LYS A 118 -2.07 25.38 -3.61
CA LYS A 118 -2.97 24.49 -2.88
C LYS A 118 -3.79 23.59 -3.82
N GLU A 119 -4.21 24.09 -4.97
CA GLU A 119 -4.97 23.30 -5.97
C GLU A 119 -4.16 22.12 -6.53
N PHE A 120 -2.86 22.31 -6.78
CA PHE A 120 -1.98 21.22 -7.22
C PHE A 120 -1.94 20.09 -6.17
N VAL A 121 -1.78 20.47 -4.90
CA VAL A 121 -1.74 19.54 -3.78
C VAL A 121 -3.09 18.86 -3.55
N ALA A 122 -4.20 19.60 -3.63
CA ALA A 122 -5.55 19.05 -3.50
C ALA A 122 -5.84 18.04 -4.62
N ALA A 123 -5.48 18.37 -5.87
CA ALA A 123 -5.65 17.46 -7.00
C ALA A 123 -4.94 16.12 -6.80
N ALA A 124 -3.71 16.13 -6.28
CA ALA A 124 -2.97 14.91 -5.95
C ALA A 124 -3.57 14.15 -4.76
N ALA A 125 -3.92 14.85 -3.68
CA ALA A 125 -4.46 14.21 -2.46
C ALA A 125 -5.82 13.52 -2.71
N GLU A 126 -6.66 14.14 -3.55
CA GLU A 126 -8.04 13.72 -3.87
C GLU A 126 -8.12 12.86 -5.14
N LEU A 127 -6.99 12.54 -5.79
CA LEU A 127 -6.94 11.79 -7.05
C LEU A 127 -7.81 12.39 -8.17
N ARG A 128 -7.82 13.73 -8.30
CA ARG A 128 -8.52 14.41 -9.40
C ARG A 128 -7.97 13.98 -10.78
N PRO A 129 -8.73 14.12 -11.87
CA PRO A 129 -8.24 13.81 -13.21
C PRO A 129 -6.90 14.48 -13.51
N THR A 130 -5.96 13.73 -14.11
CA THR A 130 -4.61 14.21 -14.48
C THR A 130 -3.71 14.64 -13.31
N CYS A 131 -4.05 14.29 -12.06
CA CYS A 131 -3.24 14.61 -10.89
C CYS A 131 -1.80 14.07 -10.96
N GLY A 132 -1.60 12.97 -11.70
CA GLY A 132 -0.29 12.38 -11.95
C GLY A 132 0.18 11.42 -10.85
N VAL A 133 -0.66 11.08 -9.87
CA VAL A 133 -0.30 10.09 -8.85
C VAL A 133 -0.07 8.71 -9.49
N SER A 134 0.97 8.00 -9.05
CA SER A 134 1.29 6.68 -9.57
C SER A 134 0.16 5.69 -9.30
N ARG A 135 -0.28 4.94 -10.31
CA ARG A 135 -1.34 3.93 -10.11
C ARG A 135 -0.94 2.87 -9.09
N ARG A 136 0.34 2.48 -9.10
CA ARG A 136 0.86 1.46 -8.19
C ARG A 136 0.81 1.92 -6.73
N ILE A 137 1.12 3.19 -6.43
CA ILE A 137 1.04 3.69 -5.04
C ILE A 137 -0.41 3.76 -4.56
N ILE A 138 -1.36 4.09 -5.45
CA ILE A 138 -2.80 4.10 -5.14
C ILE A 138 -3.27 2.69 -4.80
N GLU A 139 -2.90 1.71 -5.61
CA GLU A 139 -3.25 0.30 -5.40
C GLU A 139 -2.69 -0.22 -4.07
N LYS A 140 -1.41 0.05 -3.79
CA LYS A 140 -0.75 -0.42 -2.57
C LYS A 140 -1.25 0.26 -1.29
N MET A 141 -1.64 1.53 -1.36
CA MET A 141 -2.22 2.26 -0.22
C MET A 141 -3.75 2.14 -0.14
N SER A 142 -4.37 1.29 -0.97
CA SER A 142 -5.80 1.07 -0.94
C SER A 142 -6.22 0.25 0.27
N VAL A 143 -7.35 0.63 0.89
CA VAL A 143 -7.95 -0.12 2.01
C VAL A 143 -8.83 -1.29 1.53
N ARG A 144 -8.89 -1.55 0.21
CA ARG A 144 -9.69 -2.64 -0.36
C ARG A 144 -9.16 -3.99 0.11
N ALA A 145 -10.08 -4.90 0.43
CA ALA A 145 -9.73 -6.28 0.76
C ALA A 145 -9.02 -6.95 -0.45
N PRO A 146 -7.95 -7.73 -0.22
CA PRO A 146 -7.34 -8.54 -1.27
C PRO A 146 -8.32 -9.56 -1.83
N SER A 147 -8.20 -9.87 -3.12
CA SER A 147 -9.02 -10.92 -3.76
C SER A 147 -8.79 -12.28 -3.11
N GLY A 148 -9.78 -13.17 -3.23
CA GLY A 148 -9.66 -14.57 -2.84
C GLY A 148 -8.44 -15.24 -3.47
N GLU A 149 -8.21 -15.00 -4.76
CA GLU A 149 -7.04 -15.47 -5.50
C GLU A 149 -5.72 -15.00 -4.88
N THR A 150 -5.63 -13.72 -4.49
CA THR A 150 -4.42 -13.18 -3.85
C THR A 150 -4.18 -13.83 -2.49
N LYS A 151 -5.25 -13.98 -1.68
CA LYS A 151 -5.17 -14.65 -0.39
C LYS A 151 -4.73 -16.10 -0.53
N LEU A 152 -5.33 -16.84 -1.45
CA LEU A 152 -5.01 -18.24 -1.74
C LEU A 152 -3.57 -18.40 -2.21
N LYS A 153 -3.11 -17.53 -3.11
CA LYS A 153 -1.72 -17.52 -3.59
C LYS A 153 -0.74 -17.36 -2.43
N VAL A 154 -0.95 -16.37 -1.56
CA VAL A 154 -0.06 -16.12 -0.42
C VAL A 154 -0.10 -17.25 0.62
N LEU A 155 -1.27 -17.88 0.85
CA LEU A 155 -1.36 -19.06 1.71
C LEU A 155 -0.54 -20.23 1.15
N LYS A 156 -0.64 -20.51 -0.16
CA LYS A 156 0.15 -21.56 -0.85
C LYS A 156 1.65 -21.27 -0.76
N GLU A 157 2.05 -20.00 -0.94
CA GLU A 157 3.45 -19.57 -0.75
C GLU A 157 3.95 -19.80 0.67
N ILE A 158 3.16 -19.45 1.69
CA ILE A 158 3.51 -19.67 3.10
C ILE A 158 3.64 -21.16 3.40
N ALA A 159 2.66 -21.99 2.98
CA ALA A 159 2.72 -23.43 3.19
C ALA A 159 4.00 -24.04 2.58
N THR A 160 4.37 -23.59 1.37
CA THR A 160 5.59 -24.01 0.69
C THR A 160 6.85 -23.54 1.42
N GLU A 161 6.91 -22.27 1.84
CA GLU A 161 8.05 -21.67 2.56
C GLU A 161 8.38 -22.41 3.87
N TYR A 162 7.35 -22.85 4.60
CA TYR A 162 7.49 -23.52 5.90
C TYR A 162 7.34 -25.04 5.85
N GLY A 163 7.23 -25.63 4.65
CA GLY A 163 7.15 -27.09 4.47
C GLY A 163 5.88 -27.74 5.05
N VAL A 164 4.77 -27.00 5.10
CA VAL A 164 3.49 -27.49 5.62
C VAL A 164 2.74 -28.23 4.53
N VAL A 165 2.44 -29.51 4.76
CA VAL A 165 1.53 -30.28 3.90
C VAL A 165 0.11 -29.85 4.20
N TRP A 166 -0.50 -29.13 3.26
CA TRP A 166 -1.84 -28.57 3.37
C TRP A 166 -2.61 -28.80 2.07
N ASP A 167 -3.85 -29.26 2.18
CA ASP A 167 -4.77 -29.41 1.05
C ASP A 167 -5.64 -28.15 0.91
N PRO A 168 -5.45 -27.33 -0.14
CA PRO A 168 -6.09 -26.03 -0.24
C PRO A 168 -7.54 -26.10 -0.73
N ARG A 169 -8.10 -27.28 -1.07
CA ARG A 169 -9.39 -27.40 -1.77
C ARG A 169 -10.55 -26.69 -1.07
N ASP A 170 -10.70 -26.87 0.23
CA ASP A 170 -11.79 -26.27 1.00
C ASP A 170 -11.62 -24.74 1.10
N THR A 171 -10.42 -24.28 1.41
CA THR A 171 -10.10 -22.84 1.41
C THR A 171 -10.22 -22.22 0.02
N GLU A 172 -9.88 -22.93 -1.05
CA GLU A 172 -10.02 -22.47 -2.43
C GLU A 172 -11.50 -22.30 -2.80
N ALA A 173 -12.35 -23.28 -2.46
CA ALA A 173 -13.80 -23.15 -2.63
C ALA A 173 -14.37 -21.96 -1.83
N ASP A 174 -13.97 -21.80 -0.57
CA ASP A 174 -14.42 -20.70 0.29
C ASP A 174 -13.97 -19.32 -0.23
N LEU A 175 -12.72 -19.21 -0.72
CA LEU A 175 -12.16 -17.93 -1.17
C LEU A 175 -12.58 -17.53 -2.58
N LEU A 176 -12.87 -18.50 -3.44
CA LEU A 176 -13.22 -18.28 -4.84
C LEU A 176 -14.72 -18.38 -5.13
N SER A 177 -15.53 -18.89 -4.18
CA SER A 177 -16.97 -18.74 -4.25
C SER A 177 -17.30 -17.25 -4.33
N GLN A 178 -18.04 -16.84 -5.37
CA GLN A 178 -18.52 -15.47 -5.45
C GLN A 178 -19.42 -15.23 -4.23
N PRO A 179 -19.31 -14.08 -3.54
CA PRO A 179 -20.40 -13.69 -2.66
C PRO A 179 -21.65 -13.65 -3.53
N GLU A 180 -22.63 -14.51 -3.24
CA GLU A 180 -23.96 -14.33 -3.79
C GLU A 180 -24.32 -12.86 -3.58
N ASP A 181 -24.69 -12.18 -4.67
CA ASP A 181 -25.16 -10.80 -4.63
C ASP A 181 -26.35 -10.70 -3.67
N LEU A 182 -26.08 -10.49 -2.38
CA LEU A 182 -27.08 -10.19 -1.35
C LEU A 182 -27.69 -8.78 -1.53
N LEU A 183 -27.55 -8.20 -2.74
CA LEU A 183 -28.15 -6.93 -3.14
C LEU A 183 -29.07 -7.06 -4.37
N VAL A 184 -29.60 -8.25 -4.67
CA VAL A 184 -30.73 -8.40 -5.60
C VAL A 184 -31.94 -9.00 -4.87
N SER A 185 -32.45 -8.30 -3.85
CA SER A 185 -33.77 -8.59 -3.30
C SER A 185 -34.45 -7.36 -2.68
N PHE A 186 -34.53 -6.26 -3.42
CA PHE A 186 -35.60 -5.26 -3.24
C PHE A 186 -35.91 -4.59 -4.59
N THR A 187 -36.35 -5.39 -5.57
CA THR A 187 -37.29 -4.86 -6.56
C THR A 187 -38.63 -4.70 -5.86
N PHE A 188 -38.94 -3.47 -5.47
CA PHE A 188 -40.28 -3.08 -5.03
C PHE A 188 -41.28 -3.49 -6.12
N THR A 189 -42.13 -4.47 -5.79
CA THR A 189 -43.36 -4.72 -6.52
C THR A 189 -44.41 -3.69 -6.09
N SER A 190 -45.13 -3.20 -7.10
CA SER A 190 -46.31 -2.30 -7.10
C SER A 190 -46.05 -0.80 -7.04
#